data_AF-A0A6M5YXH4-F1
#
_entry.id   AF-A0A6M5YXH4-F1
#
_cell.length_a   1.000
_cell.length_b   1.000
_cell.length_c   1.000
_cell.angle_alpha   90.00
_cell.angle_beta   90.00
_cell.angle_gamma   90.00
#
_symmetry.space_group_name_H-M   'P 1'
#
loop_
_entity.id
_entity.type
_entity.pdbx_description
1 polymer ?
#
loop_
_entity_poly.entity_id
_entity_poly.type
_entity_poly.pdbx_seq_one_letter_code
_entity_poly.pdbx_strand_id
1 'polypeptide(L)'
;MKKLVVGAVLACAGCFARPTELASWGSETRSTSFYTENGLFHLRCAEQRRNDREYLVILVAGGEFMRASGVPQGMGHLHGSGRIRCADGRDIDWASDTRDGARGKVVIGEQTLRLEDGGLVLVDVRGGKVVIDQLAVELSQFDSDAAPEPQAFNAGITYEQLKAIGETEPRMAAFIKACEARK
;
A
#
# COMPACT_ATOMS: atom_id res chain seq x y z
N MET A 1 33.75 31.39 -56.95
CA MET A 1 33.76 31.05 -55.50
C MET A 1 32.92 32.05 -54.71
N LYS A 2 31.64 31.74 -54.42
CA LYS A 2 30.85 32.42 -53.37
C LYS A 2 29.90 31.39 -52.73
N LYS A 3 29.79 31.48 -51.41
CA LYS A 3 29.46 30.43 -50.45
C LYS A 3 27.95 30.20 -50.29
N LEU A 4 27.61 28.97 -49.92
CA LEU A 4 26.35 28.54 -49.31
C LEU A 4 25.95 29.47 -48.15
N VAL A 5 24.66 29.77 -48.03
CA VAL A 5 24.04 30.20 -46.77
C VAL A 5 22.98 29.16 -46.41
N VAL A 6 23.28 28.41 -45.36
CA VAL A 6 22.39 27.45 -44.69
C VAL A 6 21.40 28.24 -43.85
N GLY A 7 20.11 28.13 -44.16
CA GLY A 7 19.04 28.68 -43.34
C GLY A 7 18.79 27.79 -42.12
N ALA A 8 19.12 28.27 -40.93
CA ALA A 8 18.76 27.63 -39.68
C ALA A 8 17.30 27.93 -39.33
N VAL A 9 16.47 26.88 -39.25
CA VAL A 9 15.12 26.96 -38.71
C VAL A 9 15.22 27.02 -37.19
N LEU A 10 14.96 28.19 -36.61
CA LEU A 10 14.79 28.35 -35.17
C LEU A 10 13.40 27.81 -34.78
N ALA A 11 13.34 26.54 -34.41
CA ALA A 11 12.18 26.00 -33.72
C ALA A 11 12.20 26.51 -32.28
N CYS A 12 11.40 27.53 -31.98
CA CYS A 12 11.05 27.85 -30.59
C CYS A 12 10.29 26.66 -30.02
N ALA A 13 11.01 25.78 -29.33
CA ALA A 13 10.43 24.82 -28.43
C ALA A 13 9.69 25.61 -27.34
N GLY A 14 8.40 25.83 -27.56
CA GLY A 14 7.49 26.25 -26.51
C GLY A 14 7.67 25.27 -25.37
N CYS A 15 8.15 25.76 -24.24
CA CYS A 15 8.11 25.03 -22.98
C CYS A 15 6.66 24.61 -22.78
N PHE A 16 6.35 23.35 -23.05
CA PHE A 16 5.14 22.73 -22.54
C PHE A 16 5.26 22.85 -21.03
N ALA A 17 4.57 23.84 -20.47
CA ALA A 17 4.19 23.80 -19.07
C ALA A 17 3.49 22.45 -18.91
N ARG A 18 4.15 21.51 -18.24
CA ARG A 18 3.52 20.25 -17.86
C ARG A 18 2.21 20.64 -17.17
N PRO A 19 1.06 20.11 -17.61
CA PRO A 19 -0.19 20.35 -16.89
C PRO A 19 0.10 20.03 -15.42
N THR A 20 -0.24 20.96 -14.52
CA THR A 20 -0.24 20.74 -13.06
C THR A 20 -0.82 19.35 -12.81
N GLU A 21 0.03 18.40 -12.47
CA GLU A 21 -0.37 17.02 -12.22
C GLU A 21 -1.43 17.05 -11.13
N LEU A 22 -2.68 16.80 -11.51
CA LEU A 22 -3.74 16.50 -10.56
C LEU A 22 -3.23 15.31 -9.76
N ALA A 23 -3.16 15.46 -8.44
CA ALA A 23 -2.61 14.44 -7.56
C ALA A 23 -3.23 13.07 -7.92
N SER A 24 -2.40 12.13 -8.36
CA SER A 24 -2.85 10.83 -8.83
C SER A 24 -3.07 9.93 -7.62
N TRP A 25 -4.24 9.29 -7.59
CA TRP A 25 -4.56 8.28 -6.59
C TRP A 25 -4.41 6.90 -7.21
N GLY A 26 -3.82 5.99 -6.44
CA GLY A 26 -3.65 4.58 -6.82
C GLY A 26 -4.11 3.64 -5.72
N SER A 27 -4.52 2.43 -6.10
CA SER A 27 -4.76 1.34 -5.17
C SER A 27 -4.33 0.03 -5.78
N GLU A 28 -3.64 -0.79 -5.01
CA GLU A 28 -3.12 -2.09 -5.43
C GLU A 28 -3.34 -3.14 -4.34
N THR A 29 -3.55 -4.39 -4.75
CA THR A 29 -3.40 -5.54 -3.84
C THR A 29 -2.17 -6.31 -4.24
N ARG A 30 -1.32 -6.62 -3.25
CA ARG A 30 -0.18 -7.50 -3.48
C ARG A 30 -0.24 -8.69 -2.54
N SER A 31 0.43 -9.74 -2.96
CA SER A 31 0.65 -10.93 -2.15
C SER A 31 2.15 -11.09 -1.96
N THR A 32 2.59 -11.11 -0.71
CA THR A 32 3.97 -11.43 -0.38
C THR A 32 4.01 -12.76 0.36
N SER A 33 5.05 -13.55 0.12
CA SER A 33 5.26 -14.80 0.83
C SER A 33 6.74 -14.96 1.03
N PHE A 34 7.11 -15.31 2.25
CA PHE A 34 8.51 -15.40 2.63
C PHE A 34 8.74 -16.59 3.56
N TYR A 35 9.94 -17.15 3.48
CA TYR A 35 10.36 -18.26 4.31
C TYR A 35 10.98 -17.71 5.59
N THR A 36 10.54 -18.26 6.72
CA THR A 36 11.13 -18.05 8.04
C THR A 36 11.74 -19.36 8.53
N GLU A 37 12.43 -19.32 9.66
CA GLU A 37 12.88 -20.55 10.36
C GLU A 37 11.69 -21.47 10.72
N ASN A 38 10.49 -20.91 10.82
CA ASN A 38 9.25 -21.60 11.19
C ASN A 38 8.41 -22.07 9.98
N GLY A 39 8.86 -21.80 8.74
CA GLY A 39 8.21 -22.24 7.50
C GLY A 39 7.79 -21.10 6.57
N LEU A 40 6.98 -21.45 5.56
CA LEU A 40 6.44 -20.49 4.59
C LEU A 40 5.31 -19.68 5.22
N PHE A 41 5.44 -18.36 5.16
CA PHE A 41 4.45 -17.42 5.65
C PHE A 41 3.81 -16.65 4.49
N HIS A 42 2.49 -16.52 4.53
CA HIS A 42 1.70 -15.80 3.54
C HIS A 42 1.10 -14.53 4.16
N LEU A 43 1.45 -13.38 3.58
CA LEU A 43 0.85 -12.10 3.92
C LEU A 43 0.24 -11.49 2.66
N ARG A 44 -0.95 -10.93 2.81
CA ARG A 44 -1.60 -10.19 1.74
C ARG A 44 -1.67 -8.73 2.14
N CYS A 45 -1.41 -7.82 1.21
CA CYS A 45 -1.53 -6.40 1.47
C CYS A 45 -2.46 -5.72 0.48
N ALA A 46 -3.18 -4.71 0.98
CA ALA A 46 -3.83 -3.70 0.16
C ALA A 46 -3.14 -2.37 0.44
N GLU A 47 -2.72 -1.70 -0.61
CA GLU A 47 -1.98 -0.44 -0.57
C GLU A 47 -2.82 0.63 -1.27
N GLN A 48 -2.77 1.83 -0.71
CA GLN A 48 -3.31 3.00 -1.36
C GLN A 48 -2.23 4.08 -1.40
N ARG A 49 -2.07 4.67 -2.60
CA ARG A 49 -1.00 5.60 -2.91
C ARG A 49 -1.55 6.94 -3.38
N ARG A 50 -0.83 8.01 -3.06
CA ARG A 50 -1.05 9.36 -3.60
C ARG A 50 0.28 9.91 -4.09
N ASN A 51 0.37 10.29 -5.36
CA ASN A 51 1.61 10.79 -5.96
C ASN A 51 2.80 9.85 -5.62
N ASP A 52 2.59 8.55 -5.86
CA ASP A 52 3.55 7.48 -5.62
C ASP A 52 3.96 7.22 -4.16
N ARG A 53 3.33 7.87 -3.18
CA ARG A 53 3.58 7.60 -1.75
C ARG A 53 2.47 6.76 -1.13
N GLU A 54 2.83 5.73 -0.36
CA GLU A 54 1.88 4.98 0.45
C GLU A 54 1.31 5.87 1.55
N TYR A 55 -0.01 5.80 1.74
CA TYR A 55 -0.70 6.49 2.84
C TYR A 55 -1.57 5.53 3.67
N LEU A 56 -1.98 4.41 3.07
CA LEU A 56 -2.64 3.31 3.77
C LEU A 56 -2.04 1.99 3.31
N VAL A 57 -1.61 1.19 4.28
CA VAL A 57 -1.20 -0.20 4.09
C VAL A 57 -2.03 -1.07 5.02
N ILE A 58 -2.77 -2.03 4.48
CA ILE A 58 -3.51 -3.03 5.26
C ILE A 58 -2.80 -4.37 5.08
N LEU A 59 -2.24 -4.93 6.15
CA LEU A 59 -1.59 -6.24 6.17
C LEU A 59 -2.54 -7.29 6.75
N VAL A 60 -2.76 -8.38 6.01
CA VAL A 60 -3.69 -9.45 6.39
C VAL A 60 -2.95 -10.77 6.55
N ALA A 61 -3.10 -11.39 7.72
CA ALA A 61 -2.63 -12.74 8.01
C ALA A 61 -3.79 -13.76 7.99
N GLY A 62 -3.63 -14.86 7.24
CA GLY A 62 -4.60 -15.96 7.18
C GLY A 62 -5.83 -15.74 6.30
N GLY A 63 -5.82 -14.71 5.47
CA GLY A 63 -6.90 -14.41 4.51
C GLY A 63 -6.36 -13.90 3.18
N GLU A 64 -7.26 -13.69 2.23
CA GLU A 64 -6.94 -13.24 0.88
C GLU A 64 -7.76 -12.01 0.47
N PHE A 65 -7.12 -11.03 -0.17
CA PHE A 65 -7.86 -9.93 -0.78
C PHE A 65 -8.52 -10.40 -2.06
N MET A 66 -9.85 -10.34 -2.11
CA MET A 66 -10.64 -10.72 -3.28
C MET A 66 -10.65 -9.60 -4.35
N ARG A 67 -10.48 -8.35 -3.92
CA ARG A 67 -10.38 -7.15 -4.77
C ARG A 67 -10.02 -5.96 -3.88
N ALA A 68 -9.09 -5.11 -4.28
CA ALA A 68 -9.09 -3.70 -3.86
C ALA A 68 -9.51 -2.85 -5.05
N SER A 69 -10.19 -1.76 -4.77
CA SER A 69 -10.47 -0.71 -5.73
C SER A 69 -10.22 0.63 -5.07
N GLY A 70 -9.71 1.58 -5.85
CA GLY A 70 -9.61 2.99 -5.46
C GLY A 70 -10.28 3.81 -6.53
N VAL A 71 -11.28 4.62 -6.15
CA VAL A 71 -11.99 5.52 -7.06
C VAL A 71 -11.82 6.95 -6.55
N PRO A 72 -11.19 7.82 -7.34
CA PRO A 72 -11.19 9.25 -7.04
C PRO A 72 -12.63 9.79 -7.06
N GLN A 73 -13.09 10.41 -5.98
CA GLN A 73 -14.45 10.96 -5.85
C GLN A 73 -14.54 12.47 -6.17
N GLY A 74 -13.47 13.08 -6.68
CA GLY A 74 -13.40 14.51 -6.96
C GLY A 74 -12.10 15.14 -6.43
N MET A 75 -12.08 16.47 -6.26
CA MET A 75 -10.92 17.30 -5.88
C MET A 75 -10.03 16.72 -4.75
N GLY A 76 -9.15 15.79 -5.10
CA GLY A 76 -8.25 15.14 -4.17
C GLY A 76 -8.90 14.12 -3.23
N HIS A 77 -10.13 13.65 -3.43
CA HIS A 77 -10.73 12.64 -2.55
C HIS A 77 -10.57 11.24 -3.11
N LEU A 78 -10.03 10.31 -2.31
CA LEU A 78 -10.03 8.89 -2.62
C LEU A 78 -11.00 8.14 -1.71
N HIS A 79 -11.87 7.35 -2.35
CA HIS A 79 -12.54 6.24 -1.71
C HIS A 79 -11.91 4.95 -2.21
N GLY A 80 -11.46 4.08 -1.31
CA GLY A 80 -11.15 2.72 -1.72
C GLY A 80 -11.85 1.68 -0.89
N SER A 81 -11.97 0.49 -1.46
CA SER A 81 -12.73 -0.58 -0.85
C SER A 81 -12.33 -1.93 -1.40
N GLY A 82 -12.64 -2.96 -0.64
CA GLY A 82 -12.36 -4.33 -1.01
C GLY A 82 -12.92 -5.35 -0.04
N ARG A 83 -12.55 -6.61 -0.24
CA ARG A 83 -12.96 -7.73 0.60
C ARG A 83 -11.79 -8.62 0.97
N ILE A 84 -11.77 -9.08 2.22
CA ILE A 84 -10.86 -10.08 2.76
C ILE A 84 -11.64 -11.39 2.92
N ARG A 85 -11.27 -12.42 2.16
CA ARG A 85 -11.75 -13.79 2.30
C ARG A 85 -10.97 -14.49 3.41
N CYS A 86 -11.67 -14.94 4.44
CA CYS A 86 -11.09 -15.72 5.54
C CYS A 86 -10.99 -17.21 5.15
N ALA A 87 -10.10 -17.95 5.80
CA ALA A 87 -9.95 -19.39 5.60
C ALA A 87 -11.22 -20.20 5.95
N ASP A 88 -12.06 -19.69 6.84
CA ASP A 88 -13.37 -20.28 7.19
C ASP A 88 -14.50 -19.93 6.21
N GLY A 89 -14.18 -19.23 5.12
CA GLY A 89 -15.14 -18.84 4.08
C GLY A 89 -15.88 -17.53 4.32
N ARG A 90 -15.73 -16.89 5.49
CA ARG A 90 -16.32 -15.57 5.76
C ARG A 90 -15.64 -14.49 4.91
N ASP A 91 -16.42 -13.49 4.50
CA ASP A 91 -15.92 -12.25 3.89
C ASP A 91 -15.94 -11.11 4.91
N ILE A 92 -14.87 -10.31 4.93
CA ILE A 92 -14.80 -9.07 5.69
C ILE A 92 -14.63 -7.94 4.69
N ASP A 93 -15.61 -7.06 4.61
CA ASP A 93 -15.51 -5.84 3.81
C ASP A 93 -14.53 -4.87 4.46
N TRP A 94 -13.78 -4.15 3.62
CA TRP A 94 -13.04 -2.98 4.06
C TRP A 94 -13.30 -1.81 3.13
N ALA A 95 -13.23 -0.60 3.68
CA ALA A 95 -13.32 0.64 2.94
C ALA A 95 -12.42 1.70 3.58
N SER A 96 -11.93 2.63 2.78
CA SER A 96 -11.24 3.82 3.23
C SER A 96 -11.80 5.04 2.54
N ASP A 97 -11.72 6.16 3.23
CA ASP A 97 -12.18 7.44 2.75
C ASP A 97 -11.20 8.51 3.24
N THR A 98 -10.54 9.21 2.31
CA THR A 98 -9.58 10.27 2.63
C THR A 98 -9.50 11.35 1.57
N ARG A 99 -9.32 12.61 2.01
CA ARG A 99 -9.11 13.75 1.12
C ARG A 99 -7.64 14.09 0.90
N ASP A 100 -6.76 13.68 1.79
CA ASP A 100 -5.37 14.12 1.75
C ASP A 100 -4.35 12.99 1.95
N GLY A 101 -4.81 11.79 2.31
CA GLY A 101 -3.98 10.64 2.67
C GLY A 101 -3.61 10.63 4.15
N ALA A 102 -3.85 11.72 4.89
CA ALA A 102 -3.48 11.85 6.30
C ALA A 102 -4.70 11.84 7.23
N ARG A 103 -5.86 12.27 6.75
CA ARG A 103 -7.10 12.37 7.52
C ARG A 103 -8.21 11.57 6.86
N GLY A 104 -9.08 11.02 7.68
CA GLY A 104 -10.23 10.27 7.22
C GLY A 104 -10.38 9.00 8.02
N LYS A 105 -10.90 7.95 7.38
CA LYS A 105 -11.19 6.70 8.07
C LYS A 105 -10.90 5.49 7.23
N VAL A 106 -10.62 4.40 7.92
CA VAL A 106 -10.61 3.04 7.39
C VAL A 106 -11.63 2.24 8.19
N VAL A 107 -12.48 1.50 7.49
CA VAL A 107 -13.47 0.60 8.05
C VAL A 107 -13.06 -0.81 7.66
N ILE A 108 -12.99 -1.73 8.62
CA ILE A 108 -12.73 -3.16 8.39
C ILE A 108 -13.75 -3.96 9.18
N GLY A 109 -14.67 -4.62 8.48
CA GLY A 109 -15.87 -5.20 9.07
C GLY A 109 -16.68 -4.13 9.81
N GLU A 110 -16.87 -4.32 11.12
CA GLU A 110 -17.62 -3.40 11.98
C GLU A 110 -16.73 -2.34 12.66
N GLN A 111 -15.41 -2.42 12.51
CA GLN A 111 -14.47 -1.52 13.18
C GLN A 111 -14.16 -0.32 12.30
N THR A 112 -14.20 0.88 12.89
CA THR A 112 -13.78 2.14 12.24
C THR A 112 -12.53 2.67 12.91
N LEU A 113 -11.50 2.90 12.11
CA LEU A 113 -10.20 3.45 12.47
C LEU A 113 -10.04 4.83 11.84
N ARG A 114 -9.34 5.74 12.50
CA ARG A 114 -9.08 7.09 11.98
C ARG A 114 -7.69 7.11 11.35
N LEU A 115 -7.55 7.62 10.14
CA LEU A 115 -6.25 7.60 9.43
C LEU A 115 -5.16 8.41 10.15
N GLU A 116 -5.56 9.46 10.87
CA GLU A 116 -4.66 10.26 11.70
C GLU A 116 -4.00 9.49 12.86
N ASP A 117 -4.54 8.33 13.25
CA ASP A 117 -3.97 7.47 14.30
C ASP A 117 -2.89 6.52 13.74
N GLY A 118 -2.71 6.46 12.41
CA GLY A 118 -1.66 5.69 11.75
C GLY A 118 -2.07 5.10 10.40
N GLY A 119 -1.16 5.08 9.42
CA GLY A 119 -1.43 4.56 8.08
C GLY A 119 -1.26 3.05 7.93
N LEU A 120 -0.75 2.34 8.93
CA LEU A 120 -0.53 0.90 8.88
C LEU A 120 -1.58 0.16 9.71
N VAL A 121 -2.38 -0.69 9.06
CA VAL A 121 -3.41 -1.50 9.71
C VAL A 121 -3.02 -2.97 9.63
N LEU A 122 -3.01 -3.63 10.79
CA LEU A 122 -2.73 -5.05 10.93
C LEU A 122 -4.03 -5.80 11.14
N VAL A 123 -4.27 -6.84 10.34
CA VAL A 123 -5.48 -7.66 10.42
C VAL A 123 -5.08 -9.13 10.53
N ASP A 124 -5.48 -9.77 11.62
CA ASP A 124 -5.40 -11.22 11.78
C ASP A 124 -6.81 -11.81 11.70
N VAL A 125 -7.06 -12.65 10.71
CA VAL A 125 -8.35 -13.34 10.52
C VAL A 125 -8.29 -14.82 10.89
N ARG A 126 -7.17 -15.29 11.45
CA ARG A 126 -6.96 -16.69 11.80
C ARG A 126 -7.74 -17.05 13.06
N GLY A 127 -8.21 -18.30 13.12
CA GLY A 127 -8.88 -18.82 14.30
C GLY A 127 -10.32 -18.31 14.51
N GLY A 128 -10.99 -17.89 13.42
CA GLY A 128 -12.42 -17.57 13.44
C GLY A 128 -12.80 -16.22 14.07
N LYS A 129 -11.82 -15.46 14.58
CA LYS A 129 -12.01 -14.11 15.10
C LYS A 129 -11.15 -13.12 14.32
N VAL A 130 -11.72 -11.94 14.06
CA VAL A 130 -11.00 -10.82 13.46
C VAL A 130 -10.33 -10.02 14.57
N VAL A 131 -9.02 -9.86 14.49
CA VAL A 131 -8.22 -8.98 15.35
C VAL A 131 -7.61 -7.90 14.47
N ILE A 132 -7.81 -6.64 14.86
CA ILE A 132 -7.35 -5.47 14.12
C ILE A 132 -6.52 -4.61 15.07
N ASP A 133 -5.37 -4.12 14.58
CA ASP A 133 -4.54 -3.13 15.26
C ASP A 133 -4.09 -2.06 14.25
N GLN A 134 -3.74 -0.88 14.76
CA GLN A 134 -3.32 0.26 13.95
C GLN A 134 -2.02 0.84 14.51
N LEU A 135 -1.05 1.04 13.62
CA LEU A 135 0.29 1.49 13.96
C LEU A 135 0.58 2.84 13.30
N ALA A 136 1.12 3.76 14.10
CA ALA A 136 1.62 5.05 13.66
C ALA A 136 3.09 4.92 13.22
N VAL A 137 3.32 4.26 12.08
CA VAL A 137 4.66 4.12 11.48
C VAL A 137 4.78 4.94 10.21
N GLU A 138 6.01 5.32 9.87
CA GLU A 138 6.28 6.02 8.62
C GLU A 138 6.18 5.03 7.44
N LEU A 139 5.22 5.27 6.54
CA LEU A 139 4.95 4.36 5.42
C LEU A 139 5.96 4.45 4.27
N SER A 140 6.80 5.47 4.22
CA SER A 140 7.91 5.59 3.26
C SER A 140 8.88 4.40 3.32
N GLN A 141 8.87 3.64 4.43
CA GLN A 141 9.61 2.40 4.59
C GLN A 141 9.11 1.28 3.66
N PHE A 142 7.92 1.42 3.08
CA PHE A 142 7.33 0.51 2.10
C PHE A 142 7.53 0.95 0.65
N ASP A 143 8.15 2.11 0.38
CA ASP A 143 8.35 2.63 -0.98
C ASP A 143 9.08 1.58 -1.85
N SER A 144 8.36 1.04 -2.83
CA SER A 144 8.88 0.00 -3.74
C SER A 144 9.96 0.52 -4.71
N ASP A 145 10.06 1.84 -4.86
CA ASP A 145 10.97 2.50 -5.81
C ASP A 145 12.42 2.56 -5.31
N ALA A 146 12.68 2.16 -4.06
CA ALA A 146 14.03 2.03 -3.50
C ALA A 146 14.73 0.70 -3.86
N ALA A 147 14.03 -0.24 -4.51
CA ALA A 147 14.60 -1.52 -4.91
C ALA A 147 15.38 -1.39 -6.25
N PRO A 148 16.66 -1.80 -6.32
CA PRO A 148 17.40 -1.81 -7.59
C PRO A 148 16.78 -2.82 -8.60
N GLU A 149 16.63 -2.38 -9.86
CA GLU A 149 16.04 -3.05 -11.05
C GLU A 149 16.36 -4.56 -11.30
N PRO A 150 15.80 -5.24 -12.33
CA PRO A 150 14.42 -5.32 -12.81
C PRO A 150 14.02 -6.81 -12.90
N GLN A 151 13.52 -7.41 -11.80
CA GLN A 151 12.92 -8.75 -11.83
C GLN A 151 11.60 -8.86 -11.07
N ALA A 152 11.15 -7.81 -10.42
CA ALA A 152 9.97 -7.87 -9.57
C ALA A 152 8.76 -7.30 -10.29
N PHE A 153 8.11 -8.14 -11.11
CA PHE A 153 6.72 -7.90 -11.52
C PHE A 153 5.74 -7.96 -10.31
N ASN A 154 6.27 -8.11 -9.08
CA ASN A 154 5.59 -8.20 -7.79
C ASN A 154 6.47 -7.62 -6.65
N ALA A 155 7.03 -6.40 -6.80
CA ALA A 155 7.81 -5.74 -5.73
C ALA A 155 6.88 -5.29 -4.59
N GLY A 156 6.35 -6.24 -3.82
CA GLY A 156 5.56 -5.97 -2.63
C GLY A 156 6.41 -5.77 -1.38
N ILE A 157 5.72 -5.57 -0.26
CA ILE A 157 6.33 -5.47 1.07
C ILE A 157 7.18 -6.72 1.37
N THR A 158 8.44 -6.50 1.72
CA THR A 158 9.41 -7.54 2.02
C THR A 158 9.42 -7.93 3.49
N TYR A 159 9.93 -9.12 3.80
CA TYR A 159 10.12 -9.56 5.19
C TYR A 159 11.07 -8.64 5.96
N GLU A 160 12.16 -8.19 5.33
CA GLU A 160 13.15 -7.32 5.97
C GLU A 160 12.56 -5.95 6.35
N GLN A 161 11.69 -5.38 5.50
CA GLN A 161 10.94 -4.17 5.86
C GLN A 161 10.06 -4.38 7.09
N LEU A 162 9.30 -5.48 7.13
CA LEU A 162 8.45 -5.80 8.29
C LEU A 162 9.26 -6.03 9.56
N LYS A 163 10.40 -6.72 9.45
CA LYS A 163 11.31 -6.98 10.55
C LYS A 163 11.92 -5.69 11.09
N ALA A 164 12.41 -4.81 10.21
CA ALA A 164 12.95 -3.50 10.59
C ALA A 164 11.91 -2.64 11.33
N ILE A 165 10.63 -2.68 10.90
CA ILE A 165 9.55 -2.04 11.66
C ILE A 165 9.38 -2.71 13.02
N GLY A 166 9.40 -4.04 13.08
CA GLY A 166 9.31 -4.81 14.33
C GLY A 166 10.42 -4.51 15.34
N GLU A 167 11.60 -4.09 14.90
CA GLU A 167 12.70 -3.65 15.78
C GLU A 167 12.39 -2.35 16.53
N THR A 168 11.50 -1.51 15.97
CA THR A 168 11.16 -0.20 16.54
C THR A 168 9.71 -0.10 17.06
N GLU A 169 8.80 -0.96 16.59
CA GLU A 169 7.40 -1.03 17.01
C GLU A 169 7.09 -2.45 17.55
N PRO A 170 7.07 -2.63 18.89
CA PRO A 170 6.86 -3.93 19.52
C PRO A 170 5.54 -4.61 19.13
N ARG A 171 4.50 -3.86 18.78
CA ARG A 171 3.22 -4.44 18.32
C ARG A 171 3.35 -5.09 16.95
N MET A 172 4.18 -4.55 16.06
CA MET A 172 4.53 -5.21 14.80
C MET A 172 5.30 -6.50 15.06
N ALA A 173 6.30 -6.49 15.93
CA ALA A 173 7.04 -7.71 16.28
C ALA A 173 6.11 -8.78 16.89
N ALA A 174 5.17 -8.38 17.75
CA ALA A 174 4.18 -9.28 18.32
C ALA A 174 3.25 -9.86 17.24
N PHE A 175 2.83 -9.04 16.27
CA PHE A 175 2.04 -9.48 15.13
C PHE A 175 2.80 -10.48 14.26
N ILE A 176 4.06 -10.21 13.91
CA ILE A 176 4.92 -11.13 13.14
C ILE A 176 5.12 -12.44 13.90
N LYS A 177 5.42 -12.38 15.20
CA LYS A 177 5.57 -13.57 16.04
C LYS A 177 4.27 -14.39 16.14
N ALA A 178 3.13 -13.73 16.30
CA ALA A 178 1.83 -14.40 16.30
C ALA A 178 1.52 -14.99 14.92
N CYS A 179 1.98 -14.33 13.86
CA CYS A 179 1.94 -14.81 12.49
C CYS A 179 2.70 -16.14 12.33
N GLU A 180 3.93 -16.21 12.79
CA GLU A 180 4.78 -17.42 12.74
C GLU A 180 4.28 -18.57 13.63
N ALA A 181 3.67 -18.27 14.76
CA ALA A 181 3.30 -19.29 15.75
C ALA A 181 2.08 -20.15 15.38
N ARG A 182 1.24 -19.71 14.43
CA ARG A 182 -0.02 -20.41 14.07
C ARG A 182 0.07 -20.97 12.67
N LYS A 183 0.25 -22.30 12.60
CA LYS A 183 0.15 -23.11 11.38
C LYS A 183 -1.30 -23.21 10.91
#